data_AF-A0AA37SRJ6-F1
#
_entry.id   AF-A0AA37SRJ6-F1
#
_cell.length_a   1.000
_cell.length_b   1.000
_cell.length_c   1.000
_cell.angle_alpha   90.00
_cell.angle_beta   90.00
_cell.angle_gamma   90.00
#
_symmetry.space_group_name_H-M   'P 1'
#
loop_
_entity.id
_entity.type
_entity.pdbx_description
1 polymer ?
#
loop_
_entity_poly.entity_id
_entity_poly.type
_entity_poly.pdbx_seq_one_letter_code
_entity_poly.pdbx_strand_id
1 'polypeptide(L)'
;MRGVLLTILMIASFQLRAQFSVENISYDFATSEDATSYFQPIGQSYSAMLHSGIFPRYSEKGFHIKIGLHVSRLSLYSNLKSFEVESGTYAPTIVGSTEPLVINADTQDEKTYPAGNDINEIILGAPELYIGTLLGTDFYGRYGQLGLDGNLGDLVFYGGGIRHDFGRYFLPEYVKWYLSYNYHELSIGESVSSVNQYGLTQLGVKLNRIGFYGLFGYELNDMNLTHDFDNQSATIDLDDAKPFRYGGGFNLSFKYIELYGEYNINDPVALLVGFSVGI
;
A
#
# COMPACT_ATOMS: atom_id res chain seq x y z
N MET A 1 7.23 9.42 35.42
CA MET A 1 6.84 8.91 34.09
C MET A 1 7.09 9.94 32.98
N ARG A 2 8.34 10.44 32.81
CA ARG A 2 8.67 11.44 31.76
C ARG A 2 9.75 10.97 30.76
N GLY A 3 10.24 9.74 30.89
CA GLY A 3 11.33 9.20 30.04
C GLY A 3 10.93 8.04 29.12
N VAL A 4 9.67 7.62 29.10
CA VAL A 4 9.22 6.43 28.33
C VAL A 4 8.39 6.81 27.10
N LEU A 5 7.93 8.06 26.99
CA LEU A 5 7.09 8.50 25.87
C LEU A 5 7.88 8.92 24.61
N LEU A 6 9.20 9.15 24.73
CA LEU A 6 10.04 9.54 23.60
C LEU A 6 10.69 8.33 22.88
N THR A 7 10.45 7.12 23.38
CA THR A 7 10.93 5.85 22.81
C THR A 7 9.74 5.00 22.36
N ILE A 8 8.74 5.63 21.76
CA ILE A 8 7.84 4.96 20.81
C ILE A 8 8.59 5.01 19.47
N LEU A 9 9.71 4.30 19.40
CA LEU A 9 9.87 3.13 18.54
C LEU A 9 9.49 3.49 17.09
N MET A 10 10.44 4.13 16.40
CA MET A 10 10.64 3.92 14.97
C MET A 10 10.97 2.43 14.74
N ILE A 11 9.99 1.55 14.91
CA ILE A 11 10.02 0.20 14.32
C ILE A 11 8.99 0.22 13.20
N ALA A 12 9.24 1.06 12.21
CA ALA A 12 8.92 0.69 10.84
C ALA A 12 10.13 -0.13 10.37
N SER A 13 10.26 -1.36 10.87
CA SER A 13 11.15 -2.31 10.22
C SER A 13 10.49 -2.66 8.89
N PHE A 14 10.84 -1.91 7.85
CA PHE A 14 10.66 -2.36 6.48
C PHE A 14 11.45 -3.67 6.35
N GLN A 15 10.77 -4.81 6.55
CA GLN A 15 11.35 -6.14 6.27
C GLN A 15 11.62 -6.33 4.77
N LEU A 16 11.33 -5.33 3.93
CA LEU A 16 11.76 -5.30 2.53
C LEU A 16 13.27 -5.45 2.35
N ARG A 17 14.08 -5.17 3.39
CA ARG A 17 15.55 -5.25 3.39
C ARG A 17 16.13 -6.60 2.90
N ALA A 18 15.36 -7.69 2.83
CA ALA A 18 15.89 -9.01 2.51
C ALA A 18 15.10 -9.82 1.46
N GLN A 19 14.00 -9.27 0.92
CA GLN A 19 13.01 -10.07 0.19
C GLN A 19 12.82 -9.69 -1.27
N PHE A 20 13.61 -8.79 -1.86
CA PHE A 20 13.51 -8.53 -3.30
C PHE A 20 14.89 -8.60 -3.93
N SER A 21 15.34 -9.82 -4.25
CA SER A 21 16.53 -9.99 -5.11
C SER A 21 16.09 -9.80 -6.56
N VAL A 22 16.34 -8.60 -7.11
CA VAL A 22 16.18 -8.30 -8.55
C VAL A 22 17.40 -8.79 -9.35
N GLU A 23 18.48 -9.19 -8.65
CA GLU A 23 19.80 -9.49 -9.22
C GLU A 23 19.81 -10.66 -10.23
N ASN A 24 18.75 -11.48 -10.26
CA ASN A 24 18.64 -12.64 -11.16
C ASN A 24 17.72 -12.42 -12.36
N ILE A 25 17.28 -11.19 -12.61
CA ILE A 25 16.42 -10.88 -13.76
C ILE A 25 17.27 -10.58 -14.98
N SER A 26 17.06 -11.31 -16.06
CA SER A 26 17.72 -11.02 -17.34
C SER A 26 17.09 -9.81 -18.03
N TYR A 27 17.88 -9.13 -18.87
CA TYR A 27 17.36 -8.03 -19.69
C TYR A 27 16.21 -8.47 -20.61
N ASP A 28 16.33 -9.66 -21.19
CA ASP A 28 15.30 -10.22 -22.06
C ASP A 28 13.98 -10.44 -21.30
N PHE A 29 14.04 -10.87 -20.04
CA PHE A 29 12.84 -10.96 -19.21
C PHE A 29 12.31 -9.57 -18.87
N ALA A 30 13.17 -8.65 -18.42
CA ALA A 30 12.78 -7.30 -18.01
C ALA A 30 12.12 -6.48 -19.14
N THR A 31 12.38 -6.82 -20.40
CA THR A 31 11.77 -6.18 -21.58
C THR A 31 10.58 -6.97 -22.17
N SER A 32 10.19 -8.08 -21.54
CA SER A 32 9.06 -8.92 -21.97
C SER A 32 7.73 -8.46 -21.36
N GLU A 33 6.62 -8.84 -21.99
CA GLU A 33 5.26 -8.61 -21.47
C GLU A 33 5.01 -9.32 -20.12
N ASP A 34 5.74 -10.40 -19.85
CA ASP A 34 5.64 -11.17 -18.61
C ASP A 34 6.22 -10.43 -17.39
N ALA A 35 7.14 -9.47 -17.62
CA ALA A 35 7.74 -8.69 -16.53
C ALA A 35 6.70 -7.88 -15.75
N THR A 36 5.75 -7.25 -16.44
CA THR A 36 4.66 -6.51 -15.79
C THR A 36 3.89 -7.43 -14.85
N SER A 37 3.49 -8.63 -15.31
CA SER A 37 2.76 -9.60 -14.48
C SER A 37 3.57 -10.09 -13.27
N TYR A 38 4.89 -10.29 -13.46
CA TYR A 38 5.78 -10.71 -12.38
C TYR A 38 5.91 -9.65 -11.27
N PHE A 39 5.98 -8.37 -11.63
CA PHE A 39 6.16 -7.26 -10.69
C PHE A 39 4.86 -6.60 -10.19
N GLN A 40 3.74 -6.79 -10.89
CA GLN A 40 2.44 -6.19 -10.58
C GLN A 40 2.03 -6.28 -9.10
N PRO A 41 2.25 -7.42 -8.39
CA PRO A 41 1.85 -7.54 -6.99
C PRO A 41 2.49 -6.50 -6.07
N ILE A 42 3.69 -6.01 -6.36
CA ILE A 42 4.35 -4.97 -5.56
C ILE A 42 3.59 -3.65 -5.68
N GLY A 43 3.29 -3.23 -6.92
CA GLY A 43 2.56 -1.99 -7.17
C GLY A 43 1.17 -2.00 -6.54
N GLN A 44 0.45 -3.10 -6.73
CA GLN A 44 -0.87 -3.30 -6.12
C GLN A 44 -0.83 -3.28 -4.59
N SER A 45 0.14 -4.00 -4.00
CA SER A 45 0.30 -4.08 -2.55
C SER A 45 0.67 -2.73 -1.93
N TYR A 46 1.64 -2.04 -2.53
CA TYR A 46 2.07 -0.72 -2.08
C TYR A 46 0.91 0.27 -2.12
N SER A 47 0.21 0.33 -3.24
CA SER A 47 -0.94 1.20 -3.40
C SER A 47 -2.05 0.86 -2.40
N ALA A 48 -2.34 -0.42 -2.16
CA ALA A 48 -3.30 -0.87 -1.13
C ALA A 48 -2.95 -0.34 0.27
N MET A 49 -1.66 -0.38 0.62
CA MET A 49 -1.18 0.04 1.93
C MET A 49 -1.19 1.56 2.11
N LEU A 50 -0.89 2.34 1.07
CA LEU A 50 -0.92 3.80 1.11
C LEU A 50 -2.28 4.38 1.44
N HIS A 51 -3.36 3.81 0.89
CA HIS A 51 -4.72 4.30 1.13
C HIS A 51 -5.41 3.67 2.32
N SER A 52 -4.73 2.75 2.99
CA SER A 52 -5.25 2.13 4.19
C SER A 52 -5.33 3.10 5.36
N GLY A 53 -6.27 2.80 6.28
CA GLY A 53 -6.48 3.54 7.52
C GLY A 53 -7.03 4.96 7.34
N ILE A 54 -7.49 5.30 6.14
CA ILE A 54 -8.35 6.46 5.93
C ILE A 54 -9.76 6.03 6.34
N PHE A 55 -10.06 5.88 7.64
CA PHE A 55 -11.40 5.48 8.11
C PHE A 55 -12.14 6.66 8.74
N PRO A 56 -13.49 6.64 8.75
CA PRO A 56 -14.30 7.59 9.50
C PRO A 56 -13.78 7.87 10.92
N ARG A 57 -13.22 9.07 11.14
CA ARG A 57 -12.78 9.49 12.48
C ARG A 57 -13.94 10.13 13.21
N TYR A 58 -14.53 9.35 14.10
CA TYR A 58 -15.79 9.73 14.70
C TYR A 58 -15.66 10.56 15.98
N SER A 59 -14.50 10.60 16.63
CA SER A 59 -14.35 11.11 18.00
C SER A 59 -14.07 12.61 18.12
N GLU A 60 -13.82 13.32 17.03
CA GLU A 60 -13.14 14.62 17.11
C GLU A 60 -14.02 15.74 16.57
N LYS A 61 -14.37 16.67 17.46
CA LYS A 61 -15.10 17.89 17.12
C LYS A 61 -14.15 19.08 17.27
N GLY A 62 -14.20 19.99 16.30
CA GLY A 62 -13.41 21.21 16.32
C GLY A 62 -11.99 21.03 15.80
N PHE A 63 -11.23 22.12 15.84
CA PHE A 63 -9.84 22.17 15.39
C PHE A 63 -8.91 21.38 16.33
N HIS A 64 -8.04 20.59 15.74
CA HIS A 64 -7.04 19.74 16.35
C HIS A 64 -5.91 19.49 15.35
N ILE A 65 -4.71 19.31 15.90
CA ILE A 65 -3.54 18.86 15.16
C ILE A 65 -3.09 17.60 15.87
N LYS A 66 -2.86 16.53 15.11
CA LYS A 66 -2.26 15.30 15.64
C LYS A 66 -1.00 14.97 14.89
N ILE A 67 -0.01 14.52 15.63
CA ILE A 67 1.18 13.88 15.07
C ILE A 67 1.15 12.44 15.53
N GLY A 68 1.37 11.53 14.59
CA GLY A 68 1.31 10.12 14.88
C GLY A 68 2.12 9.24 13.96
N LEU A 69 1.96 7.94 14.18
CA LEU A 69 2.52 6.89 13.36
C LEU A 69 1.36 6.04 12.83
N HIS A 70 1.25 5.90 11.52
CA HIS A 70 0.35 4.99 10.83
C HIS A 70 1.11 3.72 10.49
N VAL A 71 0.68 2.58 11.02
CA VAL A 71 1.27 1.28 10.66
C VAL A 71 0.20 0.43 10.01
N SER A 72 0.46 -0.13 8.85
CA SER A 72 -0.41 -1.08 8.16
C SER A 72 0.35 -2.38 7.87
N ARG A 73 -0.34 -3.51 8.03
CA ARG A 73 0.11 -4.84 7.61
C ARG A 73 -0.83 -5.36 6.54
N LEU A 74 -0.28 -5.79 5.41
CA LEU A 74 -0.99 -6.42 4.30
C LEU A 74 -0.60 -7.89 4.23
N SER A 75 -1.57 -8.80 4.25
CA SER A 75 -1.34 -10.22 3.95
C SER A 75 -1.47 -10.47 2.44
N LEU A 76 -0.51 -11.18 1.85
CA LEU A 76 -0.50 -11.52 0.42
C LEU A 76 -1.11 -12.92 0.22
N TYR A 77 -2.18 -13.00 -0.57
CA TYR A 77 -2.87 -14.25 -0.86
C TYR A 77 -2.36 -14.91 -2.15
N SER A 78 -2.80 -16.15 -2.40
CA SER A 78 -2.29 -16.99 -3.50
C SER A 78 -2.47 -16.37 -4.89
N ASN A 79 -3.51 -15.56 -5.11
CA ASN A 79 -3.77 -14.85 -6.36
C ASN A 79 -2.68 -13.82 -6.72
N LEU A 80 -1.90 -13.34 -5.75
CA LEU A 80 -0.76 -12.46 -5.99
C LEU A 80 0.56 -13.20 -6.17
N LYS A 81 0.63 -14.47 -5.76
CA LYS A 81 1.89 -15.23 -5.72
C LYS A 81 2.25 -15.87 -7.05
N SER A 82 1.34 -15.88 -8.02
CA SER A 82 1.57 -16.47 -9.33
C SER A 82 0.75 -15.79 -10.42
N PHE A 83 1.23 -15.83 -11.65
CA PHE A 83 0.52 -15.36 -12.84
C PHE A 83 0.51 -16.45 -13.92
N GLU A 84 -0.53 -16.46 -14.75
CA GLU A 84 -0.69 -17.45 -15.81
C GLU A 84 0.19 -17.08 -17.00
N VAL A 85 1.01 -18.02 -17.48
CA VAL A 85 1.94 -17.83 -18.60
C VAL A 85 1.54 -18.61 -19.84
N GLU A 86 0.91 -19.76 -19.64
CA GLU A 86 0.27 -20.60 -20.65
C GLU A 86 -1.00 -21.20 -20.03
N SER A 87 -1.93 -21.71 -20.84
CA SER A 87 -3.22 -22.19 -20.33
C SER A 87 -3.05 -23.25 -19.23
N GLY A 88 -3.36 -22.87 -17.99
CA GLY A 88 -3.20 -23.72 -16.80
C GLY A 88 -1.79 -23.81 -16.21
N THR A 89 -0.81 -23.11 -16.77
CA THR A 89 0.58 -23.05 -16.29
C THR A 89 0.82 -21.70 -15.61
N TYR A 90 1.30 -21.73 -14.37
CA TYR A 90 1.51 -20.54 -13.55
C TYR A 90 2.97 -20.35 -13.18
N ALA A 91 3.53 -19.19 -13.50
CA ALA A 91 4.84 -18.76 -13.02
C ALA A 91 4.71 -18.03 -11.68
N PRO A 92 5.73 -18.06 -10.81
CA PRO A 92 5.73 -17.26 -9.60
C PRO A 92 5.82 -15.77 -9.95
N THR A 93 5.18 -14.92 -9.15
CA THR A 93 5.45 -13.48 -9.15
C THR A 93 6.63 -13.17 -8.24
N ILE A 94 7.05 -11.91 -8.16
CA ILE A 94 8.12 -11.49 -7.27
C ILE A 94 7.86 -11.76 -5.77
N VAL A 95 6.59 -11.82 -5.36
CA VAL A 95 6.15 -12.19 -4.00
C VAL A 95 5.88 -13.70 -3.85
N GLY A 96 6.00 -14.47 -4.94
CA GLY A 96 5.65 -15.87 -5.08
C GLY A 96 6.73 -16.87 -4.67
N SER A 97 6.61 -18.11 -5.15
CA SER A 97 7.54 -19.22 -4.84
C SER A 97 9.00 -18.87 -5.15
N THR A 98 9.93 -19.33 -4.32
CA THR A 98 11.39 -19.21 -4.56
C THR A 98 11.92 -20.20 -5.60
N GLU A 99 11.04 -21.04 -6.17
CA GLU A 99 11.39 -21.96 -7.24
C GLU A 99 11.05 -21.34 -8.60
N PRO A 100 12.02 -21.22 -9.54
CA PRO A 100 11.73 -20.71 -10.87
C PRO A 100 10.87 -21.71 -11.66
N LEU A 101 10.10 -21.21 -12.63
CA LEU A 101 9.41 -22.07 -13.58
C LEU A 101 10.23 -22.17 -14.87
N VAL A 102 10.57 -23.39 -15.27
CA VAL A 102 11.22 -23.67 -16.56
C VAL A 102 10.26 -24.46 -17.42
N ILE A 103 9.87 -23.91 -18.57
CA ILE A 103 9.04 -24.57 -19.58
C ILE A 103 9.98 -25.07 -20.68
N ASN A 104 9.75 -26.31 -21.14
CA ASN A 104 10.55 -26.98 -22.17
C ASN A 104 12.04 -27.12 -21.83
N ALA A 105 12.38 -27.49 -20.59
CA ALA A 105 13.75 -27.61 -20.04
C ALA A 105 14.75 -28.49 -20.83
N ASP A 106 14.32 -29.19 -21.88
CA ASP A 106 15.14 -30.09 -22.71
C ASP A 106 15.06 -29.77 -24.22
N THR A 107 14.51 -28.61 -24.61
CA THR A 107 14.38 -28.19 -26.01
C THR A 107 15.16 -26.91 -26.30
N GLN A 108 15.27 -26.54 -27.59
CA GLN A 108 15.86 -25.25 -27.99
C GLN A 108 14.96 -24.05 -27.66
N ASP A 109 13.71 -24.30 -27.25
CA ASP A 109 12.69 -23.30 -26.90
C ASP A 109 12.46 -23.26 -25.38
N GLU A 110 13.51 -23.48 -24.59
CA GLU A 110 13.46 -23.35 -23.14
C GLU A 110 13.09 -21.92 -22.74
N LYS A 111 12.03 -21.77 -21.95
CA LYS A 111 11.62 -20.49 -21.37
C LYS A 111 11.70 -20.56 -19.86
N THR A 112 12.56 -19.73 -19.27
CA THR A 112 12.76 -19.65 -17.82
C THR A 112 12.11 -18.38 -17.27
N TYR A 113 11.23 -18.58 -16.29
CA TYR A 113 10.61 -17.52 -15.50
C TYR A 113 11.34 -17.40 -14.16
N PRO A 114 11.65 -16.18 -13.70
CA PRO A 114 12.41 -15.97 -12.47
C PRO A 114 11.63 -16.47 -11.25
N ALA A 115 12.38 -16.88 -10.23
CA ALA A 115 11.82 -17.19 -8.92
C ALA A 115 11.37 -15.91 -8.18
N GLY A 116 10.35 -16.03 -7.34
CA GLY A 116 9.95 -15.03 -6.35
C GLY A 116 10.71 -15.13 -5.03
N ASN A 117 10.14 -14.53 -3.98
CA ASN A 117 10.81 -14.35 -2.67
C ASN A 117 10.02 -14.88 -1.46
N ASP A 118 8.95 -15.65 -1.71
CA ASP A 118 7.98 -16.20 -0.74
C ASP A 118 7.51 -15.19 0.32
N ILE A 119 7.04 -14.03 -0.16
CA ILE A 119 6.55 -12.97 0.70
C ILE A 119 5.11 -13.27 1.08
N ASN A 120 4.86 -13.38 2.37
CA ASN A 120 3.53 -13.62 2.91
C ASN A 120 2.84 -12.33 3.39
N GLU A 121 3.64 -11.31 3.71
CA GLU A 121 3.13 -10.07 4.26
C GLU A 121 4.06 -8.89 4.00
N ILE A 122 3.45 -7.71 3.90
CA ILE A 122 4.16 -6.44 3.81
C ILE A 122 3.70 -5.57 4.97
N ILE A 123 4.64 -4.88 5.62
CA ILE A 123 4.36 -3.95 6.72
C ILE A 123 4.89 -2.57 6.33
N LEU A 124 4.03 -1.56 6.39
CA LEU A 124 4.32 -0.17 6.08
C LEU A 124 4.07 0.67 7.33
N GLY A 125 5.08 1.39 7.79
CA GLY A 125 4.97 2.36 8.87
C GLY A 125 5.34 3.75 8.39
N ALA A 126 4.47 4.73 8.63
CA ALA A 126 4.63 6.09 8.16
C ALA A 126 4.27 7.11 9.26
N PRO A 127 5.14 8.07 9.59
CA PRO A 127 4.73 9.26 10.32
C PRO A 127 3.56 9.94 9.62
N GLU A 128 2.56 10.36 10.40
CA GLU A 128 1.35 11.03 9.91
C GLU A 128 1.11 12.33 10.69
N LEU A 129 0.93 13.42 9.97
CA LEU A 129 0.39 14.67 10.49
C LEU A 129 -1.07 14.76 10.09
N TYR A 130 -1.94 15.10 11.03
CA TYR A 130 -3.36 15.32 10.79
C TYR A 130 -3.76 16.70 11.27
N ILE A 131 -4.53 17.40 10.45
CA ILE A 131 -5.11 18.71 10.77
C ILE A 131 -6.59 18.63 10.44
N GLY A 132 -7.42 18.63 11.47
CA GLY A 132 -8.87 18.54 11.34
C GLY A 132 -9.53 19.12 12.57
N THR A 133 -10.83 19.10 12.75
CA THR A 133 -11.83 19.08 11.70
C THR A 133 -12.24 20.53 11.46
N LEU A 134 -11.74 21.14 10.38
CA LEU A 134 -12.10 22.50 9.98
C LEU A 134 -13.36 22.43 9.12
N LEU A 135 -14.51 22.81 9.69
CA LEU A 135 -15.80 22.77 9.00
C LEU A 135 -16.16 21.39 8.42
N GLY A 136 -15.69 20.30 9.03
CA GLY A 136 -16.00 18.93 8.59
C GLY A 136 -14.94 18.38 7.64
N THR A 137 -13.94 19.21 7.34
CA THR A 137 -12.79 18.85 6.51
C THR A 137 -11.60 18.49 7.38
N ASP A 138 -10.96 17.41 7.00
CA ASP A 138 -9.73 16.92 7.56
C ASP A 138 -8.65 16.89 6.47
N PHE A 139 -7.43 17.22 6.86
CA PHE A 139 -6.22 17.10 6.07
C PHE A 139 -5.27 16.15 6.76
N TYR A 140 -4.56 15.35 6.00
CA TYR A 140 -3.45 14.58 6.53
C TYR A 140 -2.28 14.58 5.56
N GLY A 141 -1.08 14.38 6.11
CA GLY A 141 0.14 14.23 5.36
C GLY A 141 1.01 13.14 5.97
N ARG A 142 1.70 12.40 5.13
CA ARG A 142 2.66 11.37 5.52
C ARG A 142 3.98 11.63 4.83
N TYR A 143 5.07 11.37 5.54
CA TYR A 143 6.42 11.50 5.00
C TYR A 143 7.31 10.47 5.69
N GLY A 144 8.14 9.78 4.92
CA GLY A 144 9.20 8.98 5.45
C GLY A 144 10.33 8.81 4.45
N GLN A 145 11.53 8.74 4.99
CA GLN A 145 12.75 8.47 4.24
C GLN A 145 13.54 7.40 4.99
N LEU A 146 14.04 6.42 4.24
CA LEU A 146 14.85 5.34 4.76
C LEU A 146 15.99 5.07 3.77
N GLY A 147 17.23 5.26 4.21
CA GLY A 147 18.38 4.79 3.45
C GLY A 147 18.37 3.26 3.37
N LEU A 148 18.41 2.73 2.15
CA LEU A 148 18.56 1.31 1.87
C LEU A 148 20.05 1.00 1.65
N ASP A 149 20.44 -0.22 2.00
CA ASP A 149 21.81 -0.68 1.80
C ASP A 149 22.06 -1.02 0.31
N GLY A 150 23.32 -0.98 -0.12
CA GLY A 150 23.73 -1.32 -1.48
C GLY A 150 23.36 -0.25 -2.51
N ASN A 151 22.97 -0.68 -3.72
CA ASN A 151 22.69 0.21 -4.85
C ASN A 151 21.22 0.68 -4.91
N LEU A 152 20.40 0.31 -3.92
CA LEU A 152 18.97 0.67 -3.90
C LEU A 152 18.71 2.15 -3.56
N GLY A 153 19.70 2.85 -2.99
CA GLY A 153 19.60 4.27 -2.64
C GLY A 153 18.64 4.55 -1.48
N ASP A 154 17.92 5.67 -1.54
CA ASP A 154 16.95 6.06 -0.53
C ASP A 154 15.54 5.64 -0.93
N LEU A 155 14.80 5.00 -0.01
CA LEU A 155 13.36 4.92 -0.07
C LEU A 155 12.80 6.24 0.45
N VAL A 156 12.10 6.99 -0.39
CA VAL A 156 11.39 8.21 -0.02
C VAL A 156 9.93 8.03 -0.36
N PHE A 157 9.05 8.26 0.61
CA PHE A 157 7.62 8.36 0.32
C PHE A 157 7.06 9.62 0.97
N TYR A 158 6.12 10.25 0.28
CA TYR A 158 5.39 11.37 0.83
C TYR A 158 4.03 11.50 0.18
N GLY A 159 3.12 12.16 0.86
CA GLY A 159 1.78 12.35 0.35
C GLY A 159 0.83 12.83 1.41
N GLY A 160 -0.45 12.77 1.09
CA GLY A 160 -1.50 13.21 1.97
C GLY A 160 -2.84 13.19 1.29
N GLY A 161 -3.84 13.70 1.98
CA GLY A 161 -5.18 13.78 1.45
C GLY A 161 -6.05 14.77 2.17
N ILE A 162 -7.16 15.06 1.52
CA ILE A 162 -8.27 15.83 2.05
C ILE A 162 -9.48 14.91 2.16
N ARG A 163 -10.24 15.07 3.23
CA ARG A 163 -11.49 14.35 3.45
C ARG A 163 -12.53 15.30 4.01
N HIS A 164 -13.78 15.20 3.55
CA HIS A 164 -14.89 15.99 4.07
C HIS A 164 -16.06 15.10 4.52
N ASP A 165 -16.58 15.35 5.73
CA ASP A 165 -17.81 14.75 6.25
C ASP A 165 -19.02 15.43 5.60
N PHE A 166 -19.51 14.87 4.50
CA PHE A 166 -20.76 15.30 3.86
C PHE A 166 -21.98 14.91 4.70
N GLY A 167 -21.89 13.78 5.43
CA GLY A 167 -22.99 13.29 6.26
C GLY A 167 -23.45 14.30 7.30
N ARG A 168 -22.54 15.14 7.82
CA ARG A 168 -22.86 16.14 8.84
C ARG A 168 -24.01 17.11 8.52
N TYR A 169 -24.35 17.29 7.24
CA TYR A 169 -25.37 18.27 6.82
C TYR A 169 -26.79 17.69 6.80
N PHE A 170 -26.94 16.37 6.65
CA PHE A 170 -28.25 15.74 6.41
C PHE A 170 -28.41 14.35 7.03
N LEU A 171 -27.35 13.76 7.60
CA LEU A 171 -27.41 12.47 8.29
C LEU A 171 -27.36 12.64 9.80
N PRO A 172 -27.94 11.71 10.57
CA PRO A 172 -27.76 11.66 12.01
C PRO A 172 -26.29 11.60 12.40
N GLU A 173 -25.90 12.15 13.57
CA GLU A 173 -24.49 12.25 14.00
C GLU A 173 -23.74 10.89 14.03
N TYR A 174 -24.46 9.79 14.25
CA TYR A 174 -23.91 8.43 14.28
C TYR A 174 -23.70 7.81 12.90
N VAL A 175 -24.22 8.42 11.83
CA VAL A 175 -23.97 8.00 10.45
C VAL A 175 -22.98 8.97 9.83
N LYS A 176 -21.95 8.45 9.17
CA LYS A 176 -20.95 9.26 8.50
C LYS A 176 -20.87 8.93 7.04
N TRP A 177 -20.80 9.98 6.23
CA TRP A 177 -20.52 9.88 4.81
C TRP A 177 -19.37 10.82 4.48
N TYR A 178 -18.27 10.24 4.02
CA TYR A 178 -17.07 10.97 3.64
C TYR A 178 -16.84 10.90 2.14
N LEU A 179 -16.26 11.98 1.62
CA LEU A 179 -15.61 12.02 0.32
C LEU A 179 -14.18 12.49 0.52
N SER A 180 -13.24 11.85 -0.14
CA SER A 180 -11.81 12.03 0.06
C SER A 180 -11.06 12.02 -1.27
N TYR A 181 -9.95 12.74 -1.31
CA TYR A 181 -8.96 12.68 -2.38
C TYR A 181 -7.57 12.60 -1.76
N ASN A 182 -6.74 11.68 -2.27
CA ASN A 182 -5.43 11.37 -1.73
C ASN A 182 -4.39 11.37 -2.85
N TYR A 183 -3.20 11.84 -2.54
CA TYR A 183 -2.03 11.86 -3.43
C TYR A 183 -0.84 11.32 -2.65
N HIS A 184 -0.10 10.36 -3.23
CA HIS A 184 1.13 9.83 -2.65
C HIS A 184 2.16 9.59 -3.75
N GLU A 185 3.42 9.75 -3.38
CA GLU A 185 4.57 9.48 -4.22
C GLU A 185 5.53 8.55 -3.46
N LEU A 186 6.14 7.63 -4.19
CA LEU A 186 7.21 6.75 -3.75
C LEU A 186 8.38 6.87 -4.71
N SER A 187 9.58 6.92 -4.17
CA SER A 187 10.78 6.60 -4.91
C SER A 187 11.67 5.66 -4.10
N ILE A 188 12.38 4.78 -4.81
CA ILE A 188 13.43 3.94 -4.25
C ILE A 188 14.65 4.10 -5.15
N GLY A 189 15.58 4.97 -4.72
CA GLY A 189 16.72 5.37 -5.53
C GLY A 189 16.28 5.86 -6.92
N GLU A 190 16.94 5.36 -7.95
CA GLU A 190 16.58 5.57 -9.36
C GLU A 190 15.76 4.40 -9.93
N SER A 191 15.63 3.31 -9.18
CA SER A 191 15.04 2.06 -9.66
C SER A 191 13.53 1.99 -9.57
N VAL A 192 12.91 2.73 -8.64
CA VAL A 192 11.45 2.73 -8.50
C VAL A 192 10.95 4.15 -8.39
N SER A 193 9.92 4.47 -9.16
CA SER A 193 9.13 5.68 -8.98
C SER A 193 7.65 5.31 -9.06
N SER A 194 6.82 5.91 -8.21
CA SER A 194 5.39 5.72 -8.28
C SER A 194 4.64 6.96 -7.84
N VAL A 195 3.62 7.32 -8.60
CA VAL A 195 2.67 8.37 -8.29
C VAL A 195 1.28 7.74 -8.19
N ASN A 196 0.61 8.01 -7.08
CA ASN A 196 -0.68 7.45 -6.80
C ASN A 196 -1.71 8.52 -6.44
N GLN A 197 -2.87 8.47 -7.08
CA GLN A 197 -4.02 9.31 -6.80
C GLN A 197 -5.24 8.45 -6.50
N TYR A 198 -5.97 8.77 -5.42
CA TYR A 198 -7.13 7.98 -5.00
C TYR A 198 -8.30 8.85 -4.56
N GLY A 199 -9.39 8.76 -5.31
CA GLY A 199 -10.69 9.32 -4.92
C GLY A 199 -11.51 8.27 -4.18
N LEU A 200 -12.00 8.59 -2.98
CA LEU A 200 -12.66 7.63 -2.10
C LEU A 200 -13.94 8.21 -1.50
N THR A 201 -15.00 7.42 -1.48
CA THR A 201 -16.18 7.67 -0.65
C THR A 201 -16.39 6.55 0.37
N GLN A 202 -16.80 6.94 1.58
CA GLN A 202 -17.01 6.02 2.69
C GLN A 202 -18.32 6.29 3.37
N LEU A 203 -19.10 5.24 3.64
CA LEU A 203 -20.36 5.33 4.37
C LEU A 203 -20.31 4.36 5.55
N GLY A 204 -20.61 4.85 6.75
CA GLY A 204 -20.50 4.01 7.94
C GLY A 204 -21.32 4.49 9.12
N VAL A 205 -21.37 3.64 10.14
CA VAL A 205 -22.07 3.88 11.41
C VAL A 205 -21.11 3.83 12.59
N LYS A 206 -21.34 4.71 13.56
CA LYS A 206 -20.59 4.76 14.82
C LYS A 206 -21.43 4.25 15.98
N LEU A 207 -20.87 3.30 16.71
CA LEU A 207 -21.39 2.77 17.97
C LEU A 207 -20.35 3.01 19.07
N ASN A 208 -20.38 4.18 19.69
CA ASN A 208 -19.44 4.59 20.74
C ASN A 208 -17.97 4.56 20.27
N ARG A 209 -17.18 3.56 20.70
CA ARG A 209 -15.77 3.43 20.30
C ARG A 209 -15.58 2.60 19.04
N ILE A 210 -16.62 1.95 18.54
CA ILE A 210 -16.56 1.05 17.39
C ILE A 210 -17.23 1.74 16.22
N GLY A 211 -16.60 1.72 15.05
CA GLY A 211 -17.21 2.12 13.79
C GLY A 211 -17.17 0.97 12.78
N PHE A 212 -18.17 0.93 11.91
CA PHE A 212 -18.21 0.04 10.74
C PHE A 212 -18.45 0.88 9.50
N TYR A 213 -17.76 0.58 8.41
CA TYR A 213 -17.89 1.35 7.18
C TYR A 213 -17.75 0.47 5.95
N GLY A 214 -18.42 0.89 4.88
CA GLY A 214 -18.13 0.48 3.53
C GLY A 214 -17.33 1.57 2.82
N LEU A 215 -16.53 1.17 1.85
CA LEU A 215 -15.72 2.07 1.03
C LEU A 215 -15.89 1.76 -0.45
N PHE A 216 -15.86 2.80 -1.27
CA PHE A 216 -15.80 2.72 -2.73
C PHE A 216 -14.89 3.84 -3.24
N GLY A 217 -14.00 3.55 -4.16
CA GLY A 217 -13.08 4.53 -4.70
C GLY A 217 -12.54 4.17 -6.07
N TYR A 218 -11.84 5.13 -6.65
CA TYR A 218 -11.18 5.05 -7.94
C TYR A 218 -9.73 5.51 -7.78
N GLU A 219 -8.81 4.67 -8.23
CA GLU A 219 -7.38 4.81 -8.08
C GLU A 219 -6.70 4.94 -9.43
N LEU A 220 -5.70 5.81 -9.47
CA LEU A 220 -4.76 5.94 -10.56
C LEU A 220 -3.38 5.72 -9.96
N ASN A 221 -2.74 4.63 -10.36
CA ASN A 221 -1.37 4.32 -10.00
C ASN A 221 -0.52 4.26 -11.25
N ASP A 222 0.51 5.10 -11.28
CA ASP A 222 1.59 5.06 -12.25
C ASP A 222 2.84 4.62 -11.49
N MET A 223 3.41 3.46 -11.82
CA MET A 223 4.61 2.94 -11.17
C MET A 223 5.57 2.43 -12.23
N ASN A 224 6.81 2.93 -12.18
CA ASN A 224 7.87 2.59 -13.10
C ASN A 224 9.00 1.91 -12.33
N LEU A 225 9.42 0.74 -12.80
CA LEU A 225 10.57 0.00 -12.30
C LEU A 225 11.69 0.05 -13.32
N THR A 226 12.79 0.72 -13.00
CA THR A 226 13.98 0.82 -13.85
C THR A 226 15.07 -0.10 -13.31
N HIS A 227 15.59 -0.96 -14.17
CA HIS A 227 16.75 -1.80 -13.86
C HIS A 227 17.87 -1.54 -14.86
N ASP A 228 19.03 -1.15 -14.33
CA ASP A 228 20.25 -0.91 -15.10
C ASP A 228 21.08 -2.20 -15.22
N PHE A 229 21.43 -2.53 -16.46
CA PHE A 229 22.36 -3.57 -16.84
C PHE A 229 23.66 -2.91 -17.34
N ASP A 230 24.75 -3.69 -17.45
CA ASP A 230 26.09 -3.17 -17.77
C ASP A 230 26.16 -2.13 -18.91
N ASN A 231 25.32 -2.25 -19.94
CA ASN A 231 25.33 -1.35 -21.11
C ASN A 231 23.94 -0.83 -21.54
N GLN A 232 22.88 -1.10 -20.77
CA GLN A 232 21.49 -0.78 -21.15
C GLN A 232 20.58 -0.77 -19.93
N SER A 233 19.43 -0.10 -20.01
CA SER A 233 18.41 -0.11 -18.96
C SER A 233 17.09 -0.64 -19.49
N ALA A 234 16.32 -1.29 -18.63
CA ALA A 234 14.95 -1.69 -18.90
C ALA A 234 14.01 -0.98 -17.92
N THR A 235 12.90 -0.46 -18.43
CA THR A 235 11.83 0.12 -17.62
C THR A 235 10.58 -0.74 -17.78
N ILE A 236 10.00 -1.14 -16.65
CA ILE A 236 8.77 -1.91 -16.57
C ILE A 236 7.70 -0.98 -15.99
N ASP A 237 6.71 -0.69 -16.81
CA ASP A 237 5.57 0.14 -16.44
C ASP A 237 4.49 -0.76 -15.80
N LEU A 238 4.10 -0.42 -14.58
CA LEU A 238 3.08 -1.12 -13.80
C LEU A 238 1.83 -0.24 -13.69
N ASP A 239 0.93 -0.42 -14.64
CA ASP A 239 -0.37 0.24 -14.63
C ASP A 239 -1.33 -0.45 -13.65
N ASP A 240 -2.26 0.34 -13.10
CA ASP A 240 -3.35 -0.19 -12.30
C ASP A 240 -4.36 -0.95 -13.18
N ALA A 241 -4.19 -2.26 -13.29
CA ALA A 241 -5.11 -3.13 -14.04
C ALA A 241 -6.56 -3.05 -13.52
N LYS A 242 -6.76 -2.62 -12.27
CA LYS A 242 -8.06 -2.56 -11.60
C LYS A 242 -8.21 -1.28 -10.74
N PRO A 243 -8.58 -0.14 -11.36
CA PRO A 243 -8.61 1.15 -10.67
C PRO A 243 -9.73 1.27 -9.63
N PHE A 244 -10.77 0.44 -9.68
CA PHE A 244 -11.86 0.52 -8.71
C PHE A 244 -11.50 -0.21 -7.42
N ARG A 245 -11.75 0.42 -6.27
CA ARG A 245 -11.57 -0.21 -4.96
C ARG A 245 -12.86 -0.18 -4.18
N TYR A 246 -13.24 -1.31 -3.61
CA TYR A 246 -14.40 -1.39 -2.76
C TYR A 246 -14.20 -2.46 -1.69
N GLY A 247 -14.84 -2.23 -0.56
CA GLY A 247 -14.60 -3.04 0.60
C GLY A 247 -15.37 -2.54 1.81
N GLY A 248 -14.94 -3.02 2.96
CA GLY A 248 -15.46 -2.57 4.22
C GLY A 248 -14.46 -2.77 5.33
N GLY A 249 -14.70 -2.09 6.44
CA GLY A 249 -13.83 -2.15 7.58
C GLY A 249 -14.52 -1.81 8.87
N PHE A 250 -13.75 -1.89 9.93
CA PHE A 250 -14.12 -1.42 11.24
C PHE A 250 -12.97 -0.62 11.85
N ASN A 251 -13.29 0.22 12.81
CA ASN A 251 -12.30 0.93 13.61
C ASN A 251 -12.68 0.95 15.09
N LEU A 252 -11.66 0.95 15.94
CA LEU A 252 -11.76 1.10 17.38
C LEU A 252 -11.02 2.37 17.79
N SER A 253 -11.74 3.37 18.29
CA SER A 253 -11.15 4.64 18.72
C SER A 253 -10.99 4.70 20.24
N PHE A 254 -9.74 4.76 20.68
CA PHE A 254 -9.34 5.12 22.04
C PHE A 254 -8.78 6.55 22.04
N LYS A 255 -8.51 7.11 23.22
CA LYS A 255 -8.11 8.52 23.36
C LYS A 255 -6.88 8.89 22.52
N TYR A 256 -5.89 8.01 22.49
CA TYR A 256 -4.60 8.24 21.83
C TYR A 256 -4.28 7.17 20.80
N ILE A 257 -5.12 6.13 20.68
CA ILE A 257 -4.86 4.97 19.84
C ILE A 257 -6.11 4.73 19.02
N GLU A 258 -5.97 4.65 17.71
CA GLU A 258 -7.01 4.13 16.84
C GLU A 258 -6.54 2.80 16.28
N LEU A 259 -7.37 1.77 16.32
CA LEU A 259 -7.13 0.51 15.62
C LEU A 259 -8.11 0.41 14.47
N TYR A 260 -7.68 -0.19 13.36
CA TYR A 260 -8.59 -0.44 12.25
C TYR A 260 -8.30 -1.78 11.59
N GLY A 261 -9.35 -2.33 10.99
CA GLY A 261 -9.30 -3.50 10.12
C GLY A 261 -10.05 -3.17 8.84
N GLU A 262 -9.41 -3.33 7.69
CA GLU A 262 -10.03 -3.11 6.38
C GLU A 262 -9.89 -4.36 5.52
N TYR A 263 -10.95 -4.67 4.80
CA TYR A 263 -11.02 -5.74 3.83
C TYR A 263 -11.37 -5.14 2.47
N ASN A 264 -10.40 -5.18 1.55
CA ASN A 264 -10.62 -4.79 0.16
C ASN A 264 -10.97 -6.03 -0.66
N ILE A 265 -12.08 -5.96 -1.40
CA ILE A 265 -12.66 -7.10 -2.12
C ILE A 265 -12.03 -7.23 -3.52
N ASN A 266 -11.41 -6.17 -4.05
CA ASN A 266 -10.79 -6.21 -5.36
C ASN A 266 -9.36 -6.77 -5.30
N ASP A 267 -8.90 -7.41 -6.38
CA ASP A 267 -7.55 -8.00 -6.43
C ASP A 267 -6.46 -6.93 -6.25
N PRO A 268 -5.58 -7.07 -5.26
CA PRO A 268 -5.55 -8.16 -4.28
C PRO A 268 -6.50 -7.98 -3.11
N VAL A 269 -7.14 -9.10 -2.73
CA VAL A 269 -7.80 -9.20 -1.44
C VAL A 269 -6.79 -8.82 -0.36
N ALA A 270 -7.09 -7.77 0.39
CA ALA A 270 -6.17 -7.21 1.36
C ALA A 270 -6.86 -7.15 2.71
N LEU A 271 -6.29 -7.84 3.71
CA LEU A 271 -6.60 -7.57 5.11
C LEU A 271 -5.57 -6.59 5.63
N LEU A 272 -6.01 -5.37 5.94
CA LEU A 272 -5.17 -4.34 6.51
C LEU A 272 -5.52 -4.16 7.98
N VAL A 273 -4.56 -4.42 8.85
CA VAL A 273 -4.66 -4.06 10.27
C VAL A 273 -3.67 -2.97 10.55
N GLY A 274 -4.10 -1.96 11.29
CA GLY A 274 -3.21 -0.88 11.65
C GLY A 274 -3.61 -0.12 12.89
N PHE A 275 -2.71 0.76 13.30
CA PHE A 275 -2.97 1.69 14.38
C PHE A 275 -2.41 3.08 14.10
N SER A 276 -3.04 4.07 14.71
CA SER A 276 -2.54 5.45 14.79
C SER A 276 -2.34 5.84 16.26
N VAL A 277 -1.24 6.52 16.59
CA VAL A 277 -1.04 7.13 17.91
C VAL A 277 -1.00 8.63 17.74
N GLY A 278 -1.89 9.40 18.38
CA GLY A 278 -1.89 10.86 18.28
C GLY A 278 -2.00 11.53 19.65
N ILE A 279 -1.46 12.74 19.79
CA ILE A 279 -1.60 13.62 20.97
C ILE A 279 -2.55 14.77 20.64
#